data_AF-B1KEC3-F1
#
_entry.id   AF-B1KEC3-F1
#
_cell.length_a   1.000
_cell.length_b   1.000
_cell.length_c   1.000
_cell.angle_alpha   90.00
_cell.angle_beta   90.00
_cell.angle_gamma   90.00
#
_symmetry.space_group_name_H-M   'P 1'
#
loop_
_entity.id
_entity.type
_entity.pdbx_description
1 polymer ?
#
loop_
_entity_poly.entity_id
_entity_poly.type
_entity_poly.pdbx_seq_one_letter_code
_entity_poly.pdbx_strand_id
1 'polypeptide(L)' 'MMAICGKWVKAKFLFLFVLLCGGCSTLGVQPWERDQFAREDMALDNEKLDLMLNDHIYFSKEGTSGGRTQGGGGCGCN' A
#
# COMPACT_ATOMS: atom_id res chain seq x y z
N MET A 1 9.92 46.08 13.94
CA MET A 1 10.45 45.83 12.57
C MET A 1 11.15 44.46 12.44
N MET A 2 12.08 44.09 13.33
CA MET A 2 12.88 42.85 13.23
C MET A 2 12.09 41.52 13.34
N ALA A 3 11.01 41.47 14.13
CA ALA A 3 10.20 40.26 14.34
C ALA A 3 9.38 39.84 13.10
N ILE A 4 9.12 40.78 12.18
CA ILE A 4 8.38 40.50 10.95
C ILE A 4 9.31 39.79 9.97
N CYS A 5 10.53 40.33 9.75
CA CYS A 5 11.54 39.76 8.85
C CYS A 5 11.81 38.26 9.12
N GLY A 6 11.99 37.85 10.37
CA GLY A 6 12.24 36.45 10.73
C GLY A 6 11.05 35.51 10.47
N LYS A 7 9.80 35.99 10.53
CA LYS A 7 8.60 35.19 10.21
C LYS A 7 8.51 34.92 8.71
N TRP A 8 8.92 35.87 7.87
CA TRP A 8 8.96 35.69 6.41
C TRP A 8 10.09 34.74 5.98
N VAL A 9 11.26 34.77 6.65
CA VAL A 9 12.35 33.83 6.37
C VAL A 9 11.94 32.39 6.70
N LYS A 10 11.28 32.17 7.84
CA LYS A 10 10.76 30.84 8.22
C LYS A 10 9.67 30.35 7.27
N ALA A 11 8.76 31.22 6.85
CA ALA A 11 7.72 30.89 5.88
C ALA A 11 8.29 30.54 4.50
N LYS A 12 9.32 31.27 4.05
CA LYS A 12 10.04 30.98 2.80
C LYS A 12 10.77 29.64 2.84
N PHE A 13 11.40 29.31 3.97
CA PHE A 13 12.08 28.03 4.15
C PHE A 13 11.10 26.86 4.16
N LEU A 14 9.95 27.02 4.82
CA LEU A 14 8.88 26.02 4.83
C LEU A 14 8.29 25.80 3.43
N PHE A 15 8.06 26.87 2.67
CA PHE A 15 7.56 26.77 1.30
C PHE A 15 8.55 26.07 0.36
N LEU A 16 9.85 26.36 0.50
CA LEU A 16 10.91 25.69 -0.26
C LEU A 16 10.98 24.19 0.08
N PHE A 17 10.83 23.82 1.35
CA PHE A 17 10.83 22.43 1.78
C PHE A 17 9.65 21.64 1.18
N VAL A 18 8.45 22.23 1.14
CA VAL A 18 7.26 21.60 0.53
C VAL A 18 7.45 21.34 -0.97
N LEU A 19 8.08 22.27 -1.69
CA LEU A 19 8.37 22.09 -3.12
C LEU A 19 9.37 20.94 -3.39
N LEU A 20 10.30 20.69 -2.47
CA LEU A 20 11.30 19.63 -2.58
C LEU A 20 10.75 18.23 -2.24
N CYS A 21 9.60 18.13 -1.57
CA CYS A 21 8.95 16.86 -1.27
C CYS A 21 8.07 16.31 -2.43
N GLY A 22 8.02 16.99 -3.58
CA GLY A 22 7.37 16.47 -4.77
C GLY A 22 8.20 15.34 -5.40
N GLY A 23 7.67 14.12 -5.39
CA GLY A 23 8.28 12.99 -6.11
C GLY A 23 7.97 13.00 -7.61
N CYS A 24 8.83 12.37 -8.43
CA CYS A 24 8.62 12.19 -9.86
C CYS A 24 7.57 11.10 -10.17
N SER A 25 6.32 11.27 -9.73
CA SER A 25 5.22 10.34 -10.07
C SER A 25 4.77 10.46 -11.54
N THR A 26 5.14 11.55 -12.22
CA THR A 26 4.81 11.80 -13.63
C THR A 26 5.85 11.25 -14.62
N LEU A 27 6.92 10.64 -14.12
CA LEU A 27 7.94 9.92 -14.92
C LEU A 27 7.54 8.46 -15.18
N GLY A 28 6.26 8.15 -15.02
CA GLY A 28 5.69 6.84 -15.28
C GLY A 28 5.30 6.67 -16.74
N VAL A 29 5.71 5.52 -17.29
CA VAL A 29 5.17 4.90 -18.51
C VAL A 29 3.63 4.85 -18.43
N GLN A 30 2.94 5.13 -19.54
CA GLN A 30 1.47 5.16 -19.62
C GLN A 30 0.88 3.78 -19.26
N PRO A 31 -0.33 3.68 -18.70
CA PRO A 31 -0.90 2.40 -18.26
C PRO A 31 -0.94 1.32 -19.33
N TRP A 32 -1.18 1.69 -20.59
CA TRP A 32 -1.19 0.79 -21.76
C TRP A 32 0.22 0.44 -22.28
N GLU A 33 1.24 1.22 -21.92
CA GLU A 33 2.64 0.88 -22.22
C GLU A 33 3.20 -0.18 -21.24
N ARG A 34 2.41 -0.60 -20.23
CA ARG A 34 2.68 -1.74 -19.33
C ARG A 34 2.00 -3.04 -19.79
N ASP A 35 1.82 -3.19 -21.09
CA ASP A 35 1.08 -4.28 -21.75
C ASP A 35 1.49 -5.69 -21.28
N GLN A 36 2.73 -5.87 -20.82
CA GLN A 36 3.29 -7.16 -20.41
C GLN A 36 3.36 -7.41 -18.89
N PHE A 37 3.00 -6.43 -18.05
CA PHE A 37 3.06 -6.56 -16.58
C PHE A 37 1.72 -6.90 -15.92
N ALA A 38 0.64 -6.91 -16.69
CA ALA A 38 -0.71 -7.25 -16.22
C ALA A 38 -1.26 -8.43 -17.03
N ARG A 39 -0.43 -9.46 -17.22
CA ARG A 39 -0.89 -10.72 -17.81
C ARG A 39 -1.87 -11.40 -16.84
N GLU A 40 -2.87 -12.09 -17.38
CA GLU A 40 -3.88 -12.81 -16.59
C GLU A 40 -3.25 -13.80 -15.60
N ASP A 41 -2.10 -14.39 -15.95
CA ASP A 41 -1.33 -15.33 -15.10
C ASP A 41 -0.64 -14.68 -13.89
N MET A 42 -0.54 -13.35 -13.85
CA MET A 42 -0.02 -12.59 -12.71
C MET A 42 -1.12 -12.09 -11.77
N ALA A 43 -2.40 -12.40 -12.04
CA ALA A 43 -3.48 -12.08 -11.12
C ALA A 43 -3.26 -12.80 -9.78
N LEU A 44 -3.55 -12.09 -8.68
CA LEU A 44 -3.33 -12.58 -7.31
C LEU A 44 -4.09 -13.89 -7.01
N ASP A 45 -5.13 -14.16 -7.78
CA ASP A 45 -6.04 -15.29 -7.67
C ASP A 45 -6.05 -16.19 -8.92
N ASN A 46 -5.04 -16.08 -9.78
CA ASN A 46 -4.96 -16.85 -11.01
C ASN A 46 -4.93 -18.38 -10.75
N GLU A 47 -4.20 -18.80 -9.71
CA GLU A 47 -3.99 -20.19 -9.38
C GLU A 47 -4.75 -20.61 -8.12
N LYS A 48 -5.80 -21.43 -8.30
CA LYS A 48 -6.66 -21.90 -7.20
C LYS A 48 -5.90 -22.65 -6.10
N LEU A 49 -4.87 -23.42 -6.48
CA LEU A 49 -4.06 -24.16 -5.50
C LEU A 49 -3.24 -23.25 -4.61
N ASP A 50 -2.69 -22.16 -5.16
CA ASP A 50 -1.90 -21.20 -4.40
C ASP A 50 -2.79 -20.44 -3.41
N LEU A 51 -3.99 -20.05 -3.83
CA LEU A 51 -4.99 -19.46 -2.94
C LEU A 51 -5.35 -20.38 -1.77
N MET A 52 -5.64 -21.66 -2.05
CA MET A 52 -5.98 -22.63 -1.01
C MET A 52 -4.81 -22.88 -0.04
N LEU A 53 -3.58 -22.89 -0.54
CA LEU A 53 -2.38 -23.03 0.29
C LEU A 53 -2.18 -21.81 1.18
N ASN A 54 -2.33 -20.60 0.63
CA ASN A 54 -2.25 -19.36 1.40
C ASN A 54 -3.32 -19.29 2.48
N ASP A 55 -4.55 -19.68 2.18
CA ASP A 55 -5.63 -19.78 3.17
C ASP A 55 -5.31 -20.83 4.25
N HIS A 56 -4.76 -21.97 3.88
CA HIS A 56 -4.35 -23.00 4.85
C HIS A 56 -3.24 -22.49 5.78
N ILE A 57 -2.23 -21.80 5.23
CA ILE A 57 -1.14 -21.18 6.02
C ILE A 57 -1.70 -20.08 6.92
N TYR A 58 -2.58 -19.24 6.39
CA TYR A 58 -3.21 -18.14 7.12
C TYR A 58 -4.04 -18.68 8.28
N PHE A 59 -4.93 -19.65 8.06
CA PHE A 59 -5.69 -20.31 9.12
C PHE A 59 -4.78 -21.00 10.16
N SER A 60 -3.69 -21.63 9.72
CA SER A 60 -2.75 -22.28 10.65
C SER A 60 -2.01 -21.27 11.56
N LYS A 61 -1.75 -20.05 11.05
CA LYS A 61 -1.05 -19.01 11.82
C LYS A 61 -1.99 -18.13 12.64
N GLU A 62 -3.17 -17.86 12.10
CA GLU A 62 -4.10 -16.82 12.56
C GLU A 62 -5.49 -17.38 12.90
N GLY A 63 -5.62 -18.70 13.07
CA GLY A 63 -6.89 -19.38 13.36
C GLY A 63 -7.58 -18.90 14.65
N THR A 64 -6.85 -18.27 15.57
CA THR A 64 -7.42 -17.66 16.78
C THR A 64 -7.94 -16.24 16.54
N SER A 65 -7.45 -15.52 15.52
CA SER A 65 -7.84 -14.15 15.18
C SER A 65 -8.99 -14.04 14.17
N GLY A 66 -9.50 -15.16 13.68
CA GLY A 66 -10.58 -15.22 12.68
C GLY A 66 -10.03 -15.14 11.26
N GLY A 67 -10.30 -16.16 10.46
CA GLY A 67 -9.85 -16.25 9.07
C GLY A 67 -10.60 -15.29 8.14
N ARG A 68 -10.12 -15.18 6.88
CA ARG A 68 -10.70 -14.31 5.82
C ARG A 68 -12.19 -14.56 5.52
N THR A 69 -12.76 -15.69 5.97
CA THR A 69 -14.14 -16.11 5.72
C THR A 69 -14.94 -16.48 6.98
N GLN A 70 -14.37 -16.32 8.19
CA GLN A 70 -15.07 -16.64 9.44
C GLN A 70 -15.07 -15.41 10.35
N GLY A 71 -16.24 -14.78 10.47
CA GLY A 71 -16.42 -13.56 11.26
C GLY A 71 -16.11 -13.77 12.74
N GLY A 72 -15.35 -12.84 13.31
CA GLY A 72 -15.22 -12.65 14.77
C GLY A 72 -14.34 -13.67 15.47
N GLY A 73 -13.25 -13.20 16.08
CA GLY A 73 -12.28 -14.04 16.80
C GLY A 73 -12.90 -14.90 17.91
N GLY A 74 -12.29 -16.07 18.13
CA GLY A 74 -12.61 -16.96 19.24
C GLY A 74 -12.43 -18.44 18.93
N CYS A 75 -11.52 -19.09 19.67
CA CYS A 75 -11.44 -20.54 19.94
C CYS A 75 -11.17 -21.52 18.77
N GLY A 76 -11.35 -21.15 17.50
CA GLY A 76 -10.93 -22.00 16.36
C GLY A 76 -11.69 -23.34 16.21
N CYS A 77 -12.89 -23.45 16.76
CA CYS A 77 -13.75 -24.62 16.53
C CYS A 77 -14.76 -24.30 15.42
N ASN A 78 -14.57 -24.91 14.25
CA ASN A 78 -15.60 -25.07 13.21
C ASN A 78 -16.50 -26.26 13.58
#